data_AF-A0A952WF33-F1
#
_entry.id   AF-A0A952WF33-F1
#
_cell.length_a   1.000
_cell.length_b   1.000
_cell.length_c   1.000
_cell.angle_alpha   90.00
_cell.angle_beta   90.00
_cell.angle_gamma   90.00
#
_symmetry.space_group_name_H-M   'P 1'
#
loop_
_entity.id
_entity.type
_entity.pdbx_description
1 polymer ?
#
loop_
_entity_poly.entity_id
_entity_poly.type
_entity_poly.pdbx_seq_one_letter_code
_entity_poly.pdbx_strand_id
1 'polypeptide(L)'
;MRTVEGLYDECMAALQFPQYFGGNWNAFEDCWSDGSWVYRESQGRSSIKGSVVLVRDASALLADETPEQLATLVDILHKASEYRSRQGRNGDSESSLPMHVVFICATDDMGTFVSRLRECGIPPSVCDVRRAGEESWGAD
;
A
#
# COMPACT_ATOMS: atom_id res chain seq x y z
N MET A 1 9.39 8.35 -5.12
CA MET A 1 9.83 7.21 -4.28
C MET A 1 10.75 6.25 -5.07
N ARG A 2 11.88 6.74 -5.63
CA ARG A 2 12.80 5.89 -6.41
C ARG A 2 13.89 5.21 -5.58
N THR A 3 14.17 5.74 -4.40
CA THR A 3 15.12 5.24 -3.39
C THR A 3 14.40 4.88 -2.10
N VAL A 4 15.06 4.14 -1.20
CA VAL A 4 14.53 3.80 0.13
C VAL A 4 14.29 5.06 0.97
N GLU A 5 15.23 6.00 0.97
CA GLU A 5 15.09 7.29 1.66
C GLU A 5 13.87 8.07 1.13
N GLY A 6 13.75 8.18 -0.20
CA GLY A 6 12.61 8.87 -0.82
C GLY A 6 11.28 8.14 -0.66
N LEU A 7 11.28 6.83 -0.34
CA LEU A 7 10.08 6.11 0.09
C LEU A 7 9.70 6.48 1.52
N TYR A 8 10.67 6.50 2.43
CA TYR A 8 10.43 6.88 3.82
C TYR A 8 9.90 8.30 3.93
N ASP A 9 10.50 9.27 3.25
CA ASP A 9 10.06 10.66 3.25
C ASP A 9 8.61 10.80 2.75
N GLU A 10 8.29 10.15 1.63
CA GLU A 10 6.93 10.19 1.07
C GLU A 10 5.92 9.52 2.01
N CYS A 11 6.26 8.37 2.62
CA CYS A 11 5.38 7.71 3.58
C CYS A 11 5.20 8.54 4.85
N MET A 12 6.26 9.15 5.38
CA MET A 12 6.17 10.06 6.52
C MET A 12 5.26 11.25 6.21
N ALA A 13 5.40 11.84 5.03
CA ALA A 13 4.57 12.97 4.61
C ALA A 13 3.11 12.58 4.30
N ALA A 14 2.88 11.48 3.60
CA ALA A 14 1.54 11.09 3.15
C ALA A 14 0.73 10.37 4.24
N LEU A 15 1.38 9.51 5.04
CA LEU A 15 0.74 8.70 6.08
C LEU A 15 0.90 9.30 7.48
N GLN A 16 1.61 10.43 7.61
CA GLN A 16 1.84 11.13 8.88
C GLN A 16 2.42 10.19 9.94
N PHE A 17 3.49 9.45 9.59
CA PHE A 17 4.13 8.53 10.52
C PHE A 17 4.51 9.23 11.83
N PRO A 18 4.51 8.50 12.96
CA PRO A 18 4.86 9.08 14.25
C PRO A 18 6.28 9.67 14.25
N GLN A 19 6.49 10.71 15.07
CA GLN A 19 7.79 11.40 15.20
C GLN A 19 8.95 10.48 15.64
N TYR A 20 8.65 9.29 16.16
CA TYR A 20 9.63 8.28 16.55
C TYR A 20 10.05 7.34 15.41
N PHE A 21 9.60 7.56 14.17
CA PHE A 21 10.02 6.73 13.04
C PHE A 21 11.55 6.74 12.88
N GLY A 22 12.16 5.57 13.01
CA GLY A 22 13.62 5.41 13.11
C GLY A 22 14.39 5.35 11.79
N GLY A 23 13.76 5.62 10.64
CA GLY A 23 14.45 5.70 9.34
C GLY A 23 15.03 4.36 8.86
N ASN A 24 14.43 3.23 9.25
CA ASN A 24 14.90 1.90 8.88
C ASN A 24 13.72 0.94 8.65
N TRP A 25 14.00 -0.21 8.03
CA TRP A 25 12.97 -1.18 7.66
C TRP A 25 12.17 -1.73 8.84
N ASN A 26 12.80 -1.97 9.99
CA ASN A 26 12.09 -2.45 11.19
C ASN A 26 11.11 -1.39 11.68
N ALA A 27 11.55 -0.13 11.78
CA ALA A 27 10.67 0.98 12.16
C ALA A 27 9.54 1.19 11.13
N PHE A 28 9.80 0.90 9.86
CA PHE A 28 8.80 0.98 8.79
C PHE A 28 7.75 -0.12 8.94
N GLU A 29 8.17 -1.36 9.20
CA GLU A 29 7.27 -2.49 9.49
C GLU A 29 6.39 -2.24 10.70
N ASP A 30 6.97 -1.72 11.79
CA ASP A 30 6.24 -1.37 13.01
C ASP A 30 5.15 -0.33 12.73
N CYS A 31 5.48 0.70 11.94
CA CYS A 31 4.51 1.71 11.53
C CYS A 31 3.34 1.06 10.77
N TRP A 32 3.62 0.34 9.67
CA TRP A 32 2.56 -0.26 8.86
C TRP A 32 1.67 -1.26 9.62
N SER A 33 2.26 -1.98 10.58
CA SER A 33 1.56 -2.97 11.40
C SER A 33 0.67 -2.34 12.46
N ASP A 34 1.14 -1.28 13.14
CA ASP A 34 0.37 -0.56 14.16
C ASP A 34 -0.73 0.29 13.51
N GLY A 35 -0.35 1.23 12.64
CA GLY A 35 -1.28 2.15 11.95
C GLY A 35 -2.20 2.96 12.87
N SER A 36 -2.02 2.91 14.19
CA SER A 36 -2.99 3.41 15.18
C SER A 36 -3.21 4.92 15.08
N TRP A 37 -2.17 5.66 14.70
CA TRP A 37 -2.19 7.12 14.61
C TRP A 37 -3.15 7.65 13.52
N VAL A 38 -3.32 6.92 12.40
CA VAL A 38 -4.30 7.24 11.34
C VAL A 38 -5.72 7.22 11.89
N TYR A 39 -5.99 6.38 12.88
CA TYR A 39 -7.31 6.28 13.55
C TYR A 39 -7.48 7.28 14.69
N ARG A 40 -6.38 7.70 15.34
CA ARG A 40 -6.43 8.68 16.44
C ARG A 40 -6.80 10.08 15.97
N GLU A 41 -6.44 10.45 14.74
CA GLU A 41 -6.87 11.74 14.16
C GLU A 41 -8.36 11.73 13.75
N SER A 42 -8.93 10.54 13.53
CA SER A 42 -10.32 10.35 13.12
C SER A 42 -11.28 10.10 14.28
N GLN A 43 -10.92 10.45 15.53
CA GLN A 43 -11.71 10.25 16.77
C GLN A 43 -13.10 10.94 16.83
N GLY A 44 -13.62 11.45 15.71
CA GLY A 44 -15.04 11.81 15.52
C GLY A 44 -15.79 10.94 14.50
N ARG A 45 -15.12 9.97 13.86
CA ARG A 45 -15.64 9.08 12.82
C ARG A 45 -15.57 7.63 13.32
N SER A 46 -16.51 7.27 14.19
CA SER A 46 -16.66 5.95 14.82
C SER A 46 -16.99 4.78 13.85
N SER A 47 -16.60 4.87 12.57
CA SER A 47 -17.09 3.97 11.52
C SER A 47 -16.05 3.57 10.48
N ILE A 48 -14.75 3.81 10.72
CA ILE A 48 -13.74 3.33 9.78
C ILE A 48 -13.75 1.80 9.79
N LYS A 49 -13.90 1.19 8.61
CA LYS A 49 -13.97 -0.28 8.42
C LYS A 49 -12.73 -0.85 7.73
N GLY A 50 -11.69 -0.03 7.57
CA GLY A 50 -10.46 -0.37 6.87
C GLY A 50 -9.83 0.83 6.18
N SER A 51 -8.68 0.60 5.55
CA SER A 51 -7.90 1.63 4.87
C SER A 51 -7.39 1.14 3.52
N VAL A 52 -7.38 2.01 2.51
CA VAL A 52 -6.72 1.75 1.22
C VAL A 52 -5.59 2.75 1.06
N VAL A 53 -4.37 2.26 0.81
CA VAL A 53 -3.21 3.09 0.47
C VAL A 53 -2.94 2.97 -1.02
N LEU A 54 -2.87 4.12 -1.69
CA LEU A 54 -2.62 4.21 -3.12
C LEU A 54 -1.17 4.62 -3.36
N VAL A 55 -0.39 3.76 -4.00
CA VAL A 55 0.97 4.05 -4.44
C VAL A 55 0.91 4.43 -5.92
N ARG A 56 0.97 5.73 -6.20
CA ARG A 56 1.00 6.26 -7.57
C ARG A 56 2.41 6.18 -8.15
N ASP A 57 2.48 6.20 -9.48
CA ASP A 57 3.73 6.08 -10.25
C ASP A 57 4.55 4.85 -9.82
N ALA A 58 3.84 3.74 -9.56
CA ALA A 58 4.43 2.56 -8.94
C ALA A 58 5.54 1.92 -9.78
N SER A 59 5.56 2.16 -11.09
CA SER A 59 6.67 1.74 -11.96
C SER A 59 8.02 2.33 -11.55
N ALA A 60 8.02 3.52 -10.94
CA ALA A 60 9.21 4.19 -10.42
C ALA A 60 9.56 3.80 -8.97
N LEU A 61 8.71 3.03 -8.29
CA LEU A 61 8.89 2.64 -6.89
C LEU A 61 10.19 1.84 -6.74
N LEU A 62 11.13 2.35 -5.93
CA LEU A 62 12.43 1.72 -5.67
C LEU A 62 13.19 1.33 -6.95
N ALA A 63 13.03 2.10 -8.04
CA ALA A 63 13.65 1.82 -9.33
C ALA A 63 15.17 2.05 -9.35
N ASP A 64 15.71 2.81 -8.38
CA ASP A 64 17.14 3.07 -8.23
C ASP A 64 17.79 2.18 -7.15
N GLU A 65 17.04 1.19 -6.63
CA GLU A 65 17.45 0.28 -5.56
C GLU A 65 17.56 -1.17 -6.04
N THR A 66 18.13 -2.03 -5.21
CA THR A 66 18.22 -3.46 -5.53
C THR A 66 16.84 -4.14 -5.45
N PRO A 67 16.60 -5.25 -6.20
CA PRO A 67 15.35 -6.01 -6.12
C PRO A 67 14.99 -6.46 -4.70
N GLU A 68 15.99 -6.72 -3.85
CA GLU A 68 15.80 -7.10 -2.45
C GLU A 68 15.14 -5.99 -1.62
N GLN A 69 15.38 -4.71 -1.94
CA GLN A 69 14.71 -3.59 -1.28
C GLN A 69 13.21 -3.56 -1.62
N LEU A 70 12.87 -3.80 -2.89
CA LEU A 70 11.47 -3.92 -3.30
C LEU A 70 10.81 -5.15 -2.65
N ALA A 71 11.51 -6.29 -2.59
CA ALA A 71 11.00 -7.49 -1.94
C ALA A 71 10.75 -7.27 -0.44
N THR A 72 11.66 -6.55 0.24
CA THR A 72 11.51 -6.17 1.65
C THR A 72 10.26 -5.30 1.85
N LEU A 73 10.07 -4.28 1.02
CA LEU A 73 8.86 -3.45 1.07
C LEU A 73 7.59 -4.29 0.87
N VAL A 74 7.54 -5.11 -0.17
CA VAL A 74 6.34 -5.93 -0.49
C VAL A 74 6.02 -6.91 0.64
N ASP A 75 7.04 -7.54 1.24
CA ASP A 75 6.88 -8.43 2.39
C ASP A 75 6.31 -7.69 3.61
N ILE A 76 6.85 -6.50 3.94
CA ILE A 76 6.33 -5.66 5.03
C ILE A 76 4.86 -5.30 4.81
N LEU A 77 4.50 -4.82 3.62
CA LEU A 77 3.13 -4.43 3.30
C LEU A 77 2.17 -5.62 3.37
N HIS A 78 2.61 -6.79 2.90
CA HIS A 78 1.84 -8.02 2.96
C HIS A 78 1.61 -8.47 4.40
N LYS A 79 2.67 -8.54 5.22
CA LYS A 79 2.59 -8.89 6.64
C LYS A 79 1.67 -7.94 7.41
N ALA A 80 1.79 -6.64 7.18
CA ALA A 80 0.94 -5.64 7.82
C ALA A 80 -0.54 -5.80 7.44
N SER A 81 -0.84 -6.00 6.14
CA SER A 81 -2.20 -6.28 5.64
C SER A 81 -2.78 -7.54 6.30
N GLU A 82 -2.00 -8.61 6.35
CA GLU A 82 -2.37 -9.90 6.94
C GLU A 82 -2.59 -9.80 8.45
N TYR A 83 -1.70 -9.12 9.17
CA TYR A 83 -1.81 -8.88 10.61
C TYR A 83 -3.09 -8.13 10.95
N ARG A 84 -3.35 -7.02 10.24
CA ARG A 84 -4.52 -6.18 10.47
C ARG A 84 -5.83 -6.85 10.06
N SER A 85 -5.81 -7.73 9.07
CA SER A 85 -6.95 -8.56 8.68
C SER A 85 -7.26 -9.65 9.72
N ARG A 86 -6.24 -10.18 10.41
CA ARG A 86 -6.40 -11.20 11.47
C ARG A 86 -6.86 -10.62 12.80
N GLN A 87 -6.39 -9.43 13.19
CA GLN A 87 -6.74 -8.81 14.47
C GLN A 87 -8.26 -8.74 14.70
N GLY A 88 -9.04 -8.44 13.66
CA GLY A 88 -10.49 -8.43 13.77
C GLY A 88 -11.20 -9.78 13.82
N ARG A 89 -10.47 -10.90 13.70
CA ARG A 89 -11.03 -12.26 13.81
C ARG A 89 -10.91 -12.83 15.22
N ASN A 90 -10.13 -12.21 16.11
CA ASN A 90 -9.84 -12.72 17.45
C ASN A 90 -10.89 -12.37 18.53
N GLY A 91 -12.10 -11.92 18.13
CA GLY A 91 -13.25 -11.81 19.03
C GLY A 91 -13.96 -10.45 19.02
N ASP A 92 -13.25 -9.38 18.69
CA ASP A 92 -13.82 -8.04 18.54
C ASP A 92 -14.09 -7.75 17.06
N SER A 93 -15.21 -8.24 16.53
CA SER A 93 -15.55 -8.08 15.10
C SER A 93 -15.64 -6.61 14.63
N GLU A 94 -15.76 -5.65 15.55
CA GLU A 94 -15.74 -4.22 15.27
C GLU A 94 -14.33 -3.62 15.10
N SER A 95 -13.26 -4.35 15.45
CA SER A 95 -11.88 -3.85 15.41
C SER A 95 -11.06 -4.38 14.22
N SER A 96 -11.67 -5.17 13.31
CA SER A 96 -11.02 -5.50 12.03
C SER A 96 -10.89 -4.25 11.17
N LEU A 97 -9.66 -3.78 11.01
CA LEU A 97 -9.35 -2.68 10.12
C LEU A 97 -8.43 -3.22 9.02
N PRO A 98 -8.98 -3.96 8.02
CA PRO A 98 -8.18 -4.43 6.90
C PRO A 98 -7.50 -3.27 6.19
N MET A 99 -6.34 -3.57 5.63
CA MET A 99 -5.56 -2.61 4.86
C MET A 99 -5.24 -3.19 3.50
N HIS A 100 -5.57 -2.44 2.45
CA HIS A 100 -5.18 -2.80 1.10
C HIS A 100 -4.18 -1.78 0.56
N VAL A 101 -3.14 -2.26 -0.11
CA VAL A 101 -2.19 -1.43 -0.84
C VAL A 101 -2.43 -1.65 -2.33
N VAL A 102 -2.69 -0.57 -3.06
CA VAL A 102 -2.94 -0.62 -4.50
C VAL A 102 -1.84 0.15 -5.20
N PHE A 103 -1.14 -0.53 -6.09
CA PHE A 103 -0.10 0.05 -6.94
C PHE A 103 -0.73 0.52 -8.25
N ILE A 104 -0.54 1.80 -8.57
CA ILE A 104 -1.07 2.45 -9.78
C ILE A 104 0.11 2.88 -10.63
N CYS A 105 0.13 2.45 -11.89
CA CYS A 105 1.13 2.86 -12.89
C CYS A 105 0.45 3.04 -14.24
N ALA A 106 1.18 3.64 -15.20
CA ALA A 106 0.72 3.71 -16.58
C ALA A 106 0.58 2.29 -17.17
N THR A 107 -0.39 2.11 -18.07
CA THR A 107 -0.63 0.80 -18.72
C THR A 107 0.60 0.27 -19.42
N ASP A 108 1.39 1.15 -20.05
CA ASP A 108 2.63 0.79 -20.76
C ASP A 108 3.72 0.26 -19.81
N ASP A 109 3.72 0.69 -18.55
CA ASP A 109 4.69 0.25 -17.54
C ASP A 109 4.24 -1.01 -16.79
N MET A 110 2.96 -1.38 -16.89
CA MET A 110 2.33 -2.43 -16.08
C MET A 110 3.05 -3.77 -16.22
N GLY A 111 3.45 -4.15 -17.44
CA GLY A 111 4.15 -5.43 -17.69
C GLY A 111 5.50 -5.52 -16.97
N THR A 112 6.28 -4.44 -17.03
CA THR A 112 7.58 -4.34 -16.35
C THR A 112 7.39 -4.36 -14.84
N PHE A 113 6.45 -3.56 -14.32
CA PHE A 113 6.21 -3.47 -12.89
C PHE A 113 5.67 -4.78 -12.28
N VAL A 114 4.73 -5.45 -12.96
CA VAL A 114 4.24 -6.78 -12.53
C VAL A 114 5.35 -7.82 -12.52
N SER A 115 6.28 -7.78 -13.49
CA SER A 115 7.44 -8.68 -13.50
C SER A 115 8.32 -8.47 -12.26
N ARG A 116 8.64 -7.20 -11.93
CA ARG A 116 9.39 -6.85 -10.72
C ARG A 116 8.69 -7.35 -9.44
N LEU A 117 7.37 -7.19 -9.33
CA LEU A 117 6.62 -7.68 -8.16
C LEU A 117 6.61 -9.20 -8.06
N ARG A 118 6.56 -9.93 -9.17
CA ARG A 118 6.60 -11.41 -9.16
C ARG A 118 7.93 -11.93 -8.65
N GLU A 119 9.03 -11.24 -8.94
CA GLU A 119 10.36 -11.57 -8.41
C GLU A 119 10.44 -11.41 -6.89
N CYS A 120 9.55 -10.61 -6.27
CA CYS A 120 9.46 -10.48 -4.81
C CYS A 120 8.79 -11.67 -4.11
N GLY A 121 8.28 -12.67 -4.84
CA GLY A 121 7.70 -13.88 -4.25
C GLY A 121 6.25 -13.76 -3.76
N ILE A 122 5.64 -12.57 -3.84
CA ILE A 122 4.22 -12.34 -3.53
C ILE A 122 3.51 -11.93 -4.83
N PRO A 123 2.69 -12.81 -5.44
CA PRO A 123 2.06 -12.52 -6.72
C PRO A 123 0.98 -11.43 -6.57
N PRO A 124 1.06 -10.31 -7.31
CA PRO A 124 0.04 -9.27 -7.23
C PRO A 124 -1.26 -9.72 -7.91
N SER A 125 -2.40 -9.29 -7.37
CA SER A 125 -3.67 -9.30 -8.10
C SER A 125 -3.65 -8.13 -9.10
N VAL A 126 -3.74 -8.44 -10.40
CA VAL A 126 -3.68 -7.44 -11.47
C VAL A 126 -5.10 -7.13 -11.95
N CYS A 127 -5.44 -5.84 -12.03
CA CYS A 127 -6.71 -5.36 -12.56
C CYS A 127 -6.42 -4.27 -13.60
N ASP A 128 -6.73 -4.51 -14.87
CA ASP A 128 -6.68 -3.50 -15.94
C ASP A 128 -8.00 -2.73 -15.95
N VAL A 129 -8.03 -1.59 -15.25
CA VAL A 129 -9.18 -0.68 -15.26
C VAL A 129 -9.06 0.23 -16.47
N ARG A 130 -9.47 -0.28 -17.63
CA ARG A 130 -9.74 0.60 -18.79
C ARG A 130 -10.85 1.57 -18.39
N ARG A 131 -10.70 2.84 -18.76
CA ARG A 131 -11.79 3.83 -18.61
C ARG A 131 -13.07 3.22 -19.19
N ALA A 132 -14.06 2.95 -18.35
CA ALA A 132 -15.43 2.76 -18.82
C ALA A 132 -15.87 4.11 -19.39
N GLY A 133 -15.79 4.27 -20.70
CA GLY A 133 -16.04 5.55 -21.34
C GLY A 133 -15.82 5.50 -22.84
N GLU A 134 -16.61 4.67 -23.53
CA GLU A 134 -17.00 4.86 -24.94
C GLU A 134 -18.18 3.92 -25.30
N GLU A 135 -19.19 3.83 -24.44
CA GLU A 135 -20.51 3.38 -24.89
C GLU A 135 -21.20 4.59 -25.52
N SER A 136 -21.06 4.67 -26.85
CA SER A 136 -21.88 5.52 -27.69
C SER A 136 -23.33 5.08 -27.53
N TRP A 137 -24.11 5.89 -26.81
CA TRP A 137 -25.56 5.82 -26.88
C TRP A 137 -25.95 6.25 -28.29
N GLY A 138 -26.05 5.27 -29.20
CA GLY A 138 -26.71 5.43 -30.47
C GLY A 138 -28.13 5.91 -30.21
N ALA A 139 -28.44 7.11 -30.70
CA ALA A 139 -29.80 7.58 -30.81
C ALA A 139 -30.48 6.78 -31.92
N ASP A 140 -31.52 6.03 -31.56
CA ASP A 140 -32.62 5.64 -32.44
C ASP A 140 -33.95 6.00 -31.73
#